data_AF-A0A9P1NZM5-F1
#
_entry.id   AF-A0A9P1NZM5-F1
#
_cell.length_a   1.000
_cell.length_b   1.000
_cell.length_c   1.000
_cell.angle_alpha   90.00
_cell.angle_beta   90.00
_cell.angle_gamma   90.00
#
_symmetry.space_group_name_H-M   'P 1'
#
loop_
_entity.id
_entity.type
_entity.pdbx_description
1 polymer ?
#
loop_
_entity_poly.entity_id
_entity_poly.type
_entity_poly.pdbx_seq_one_letter_code
_entity_poly.pdbx_strand_id
1 'polypeptide(L)'
;MSSVGVIIDPRILDELFGVDTLPADLIIPPEGSVNGETNNSGDNLGNGTSDFGETLSSNGSVNEITVTDSAGETVRGTGAADRIIGGDGPDSLLGGSNNDTIYGKAGSDTLLGEAGNDLLFGNQGRDLLYGGNGNDTLYGGQEADTLYGEAGDDLLFGNLANDWLYGGDGNDTLFGGKNDDILYGGDGNDLLSGDTGADTLIGGEGRDSFVVSSLSGGVNIREADVIMDYTRSDDQILLTGGLRSTNLEFVSGTSVGLEGELEDSTVIRLRQSFDPNRAFVAIVVGVDNLTSADFTAIDQITI
;
A
#
# COMPACT_ATOMS: atom_id res chain seq x y z
N MET A 1 19.28 -18.02 25.01
CA MET A 1 19.10 -17.59 23.61
C MET A 1 17.88 -16.69 23.66
N SER A 2 18.05 -15.40 23.40
CA SER A 2 16.95 -14.42 23.48
C SER A 2 15.96 -14.71 22.36
N SER A 3 14.74 -15.08 22.73
CA SER A 3 13.58 -15.16 21.86
C SER A 3 13.21 -13.75 21.43
N VAL A 4 13.52 -13.40 20.19
CA VAL A 4 12.86 -12.27 19.51
C VAL A 4 11.72 -12.92 18.74
N GLY A 5 10.50 -12.72 19.26
CA GLY A 5 9.25 -13.13 18.64
C GLY A 5 8.86 -12.16 17.53
N VAL A 6 8.01 -12.62 16.62
CA VAL A 6 7.24 -11.72 15.75
C VAL A 6 6.31 -10.95 16.68
N ILE A 7 6.45 -9.62 16.71
CA ILE A 7 5.59 -8.76 17.52
C ILE A 7 4.37 -8.47 16.67
N ILE A 8 3.29 -9.21 16.87
CA ILE A 8 1.96 -8.74 16.46
C ILE A 8 1.58 -7.71 17.53
N ASP A 9 1.58 -6.42 17.20
CA ASP A 9 1.13 -5.40 18.14
C ASP A 9 -0.39 -5.53 18.29
N PRO A 10 -0.94 -5.87 19.47
CA PRO A 10 -2.37 -6.00 19.67
C PRO A 10 -3.13 -4.67 19.47
N ARG A 11 -2.44 -3.53 19.35
CA ARG A 11 -3.04 -2.25 18.92
C ARG A 11 -3.41 -2.24 17.43
N ILE A 12 -2.76 -3.06 16.59
CA ILE A 12 -3.07 -3.22 15.16
C ILE A 12 -4.48 -3.80 14.98
N LEU A 13 -4.93 -4.72 15.83
CA LEU A 13 -6.31 -5.24 15.79
C LEU A 13 -7.36 -4.19 16.20
N ASP A 14 -7.12 -3.37 17.22
CA ASP A 14 -8.07 -2.32 17.64
C ASP A 14 -8.09 -1.13 16.65
N GLU A 15 -7.00 -0.85 15.94
CA GLU A 15 -6.94 0.16 14.88
C GLU A 15 -7.55 -0.34 13.55
N LEU A 16 -7.36 -1.62 13.18
CA LEU A 16 -7.96 -2.20 11.97
C LEU A 16 -9.48 -2.46 12.08
N PHE A 17 -9.98 -2.90 13.23
CA PHE A 17 -11.41 -3.19 13.40
C PHE A 17 -12.20 -2.01 14.01
N GLY A 18 -11.53 -0.88 14.30
CA GLY A 18 -12.08 0.19 15.15
C GLY A 18 -12.04 1.62 14.61
N VAL A 19 -11.53 1.88 13.40
CA VAL A 19 -11.23 3.26 12.97
C VAL A 19 -11.83 3.60 11.60
N ASP A 20 -13.15 3.78 11.57
CA ASP A 20 -13.84 4.69 10.64
C ASP A 20 -13.57 6.16 11.06
N THR A 21 -12.31 6.50 11.30
CA THR A 21 -11.93 7.89 11.52
C THR A 21 -10.60 8.15 10.86
N LEU A 22 -10.66 8.88 9.74
CA LEU A 22 -9.60 9.77 9.27
C LEU A 22 -8.75 10.23 10.47
N PRO A 23 -7.42 10.09 10.46
CA PRO A 23 -6.60 10.65 11.53
C PRO A 23 -7.02 12.10 11.73
N ALA A 24 -7.49 12.41 12.95
CA ALA A 24 -8.07 13.70 13.32
C ALA A 24 -7.09 14.89 13.19
N ASP A 25 -5.89 14.64 12.68
CA ASP A 25 -4.85 15.61 12.37
C ASP A 25 -4.91 16.12 10.91
N LEU A 26 -5.85 15.63 10.07
CA LEU A 26 -6.21 16.30 8.81
C LEU A 26 -7.04 17.57 9.11
N ILE A 27 -6.42 18.57 9.75
CA ILE A 27 -6.91 19.94 9.69
C ILE A 27 -6.46 20.50 8.34
N ILE A 28 -7.17 20.15 7.26
CA ILE A 28 -7.29 21.08 6.14
C ILE A 28 -8.19 22.20 6.65
N PRO A 29 -7.69 23.43 6.86
CA PRO A 29 -8.54 24.51 7.35
C PRO A 29 -9.72 24.69 6.37
N PRO A 30 -10.97 24.65 6.87
CA PRO A 30 -12.16 24.77 6.02
C PRO A 30 -12.17 26.14 5.37
N GLU A 31 -12.18 26.18 4.03
CA GLU A 31 -12.36 27.33 3.14
C GLU A 31 -12.17 28.70 3.80
N GLY A 32 -10.98 28.91 4.36
CA GLY A 32 -10.53 30.22 4.77
C GLY A 32 -9.85 30.79 3.56
N SER A 33 -10.45 31.79 2.91
CA SER A 33 -9.72 32.72 2.06
C SER A 33 -8.50 33.23 2.86
N VAL A 34 -7.36 32.56 2.70
CA VAL A 34 -6.08 33.05 3.20
C VAL A 34 -5.73 34.15 2.23
N ASN A 35 -5.95 35.39 2.66
CA ASN A 35 -5.36 36.56 2.02
C ASN A 35 -3.84 36.60 2.30
N GLY A 36 -3.15 35.49 2.03
CA GLY A 36 -1.70 35.34 2.04
C GLY A 36 -1.26 35.52 0.61
N GLU A 37 -0.71 36.70 0.33
CA GLU A 37 -0.02 37.10 -0.89
C GLU A 37 -0.52 36.43 -2.19
N THR A 38 -1.72 36.84 -2.64
CA THR A 38 -2.08 36.65 -4.05
C THR A 38 -1.00 37.34 -4.88
N ASN A 39 -0.18 36.56 -5.57
CA ASN A 39 0.67 36.92 -6.69
C ASN A 39 1.10 38.38 -6.72
N ASN A 40 2.38 38.62 -6.45
CA ASN A 40 3.09 39.77 -6.99
C ASN A 40 2.68 39.90 -8.46
N SER A 41 1.97 40.99 -8.77
CA SER A 41 1.11 41.14 -9.95
C SER A 41 1.92 41.26 -11.24
N GLY A 42 2.56 40.16 -11.63
CA GLY A 42 3.51 40.11 -12.73
C GLY A 42 3.91 38.71 -13.21
N ASP A 43 3.54 37.61 -12.53
CA ASP A 43 3.91 36.28 -13.01
C ASP A 43 2.84 35.68 -13.94
N ASN A 44 3.15 35.72 -15.23
CA ASN A 44 2.27 35.31 -16.31
C ASN A 44 2.47 33.82 -16.60
N LEU A 45 1.72 33.00 -15.86
CA LEU A 45 1.12 31.69 -16.19
C LEU A 45 1.68 30.92 -17.39
N GLY A 46 2.26 29.74 -17.10
CA GLY A 46 2.54 28.67 -18.06
C GLY A 46 3.25 27.46 -17.44
N ASN A 47 4.10 27.70 -16.43
CA ASN A 47 4.75 26.69 -15.59
C ASN A 47 5.18 27.42 -14.29
N GLY A 48 4.60 27.09 -13.13
CA GLY A 48 4.80 27.83 -11.88
C GLY A 48 5.94 27.27 -11.03
N THR A 49 6.82 28.13 -10.49
CA THR A 49 7.84 27.75 -9.50
C THR A 49 7.50 28.30 -8.12
N SER A 50 7.47 27.45 -7.09
CA SER A 50 7.42 27.89 -5.69
C SER A 50 8.80 28.32 -5.21
N ASP A 51 8.85 29.40 -4.43
CA ASP A 51 9.99 29.79 -3.60
C ASP A 51 9.38 30.27 -2.27
N PHE A 52 9.55 29.48 -1.20
CA PHE A 52 9.14 29.69 0.19
C PHE A 52 7.66 29.57 0.56
N GLY A 53 7.19 28.35 0.88
CA GLY A 53 6.02 28.15 1.76
C GLY A 53 4.70 28.81 1.31
N GLU A 54 4.56 29.06 0.01
CA GLU A 54 3.39 29.66 -0.60
C GLU A 54 2.34 28.61 -0.94
N THR A 55 1.06 29.01 -0.93
CA THR A 55 -0.01 28.21 -1.54
C THR A 55 -0.09 28.51 -3.03
N LEU A 56 0.40 27.61 -3.87
CA LEU A 56 0.25 27.72 -5.32
C LEU A 56 -1.13 27.18 -5.72
N SER A 57 -1.97 28.07 -6.24
CA SER A 57 -3.25 27.71 -6.86
C SER A 57 -3.29 28.28 -8.28
N SER A 58 -3.33 27.41 -9.28
CA SER A 58 -3.41 27.80 -10.69
C SER A 58 -4.82 28.31 -11.02
N ASN A 59 -4.93 29.60 -11.30
CA ASN A 59 -6.16 30.17 -11.87
C ASN A 59 -6.20 29.92 -13.40
N GLY A 60 -6.54 28.70 -13.85
CA GLY A 60 -6.75 28.35 -15.28
C GLY A 60 -5.98 27.09 -15.75
N SER A 61 -5.93 26.84 -17.08
CA SER A 61 -5.33 25.67 -17.79
C SER A 61 -3.82 25.45 -17.60
N VAL A 62 -3.30 25.60 -16.39
CA VAL A 62 -1.92 25.31 -16.05
C VAL A 62 -1.86 23.86 -15.59
N ASN A 63 -1.44 22.99 -16.50
CA ASN A 63 -1.37 21.55 -16.26
C ASN A 63 -0.01 21.11 -15.66
N GLU A 64 0.87 22.04 -15.25
CA GLU A 64 2.15 21.70 -14.60
C GLU A 64 2.55 22.73 -13.53
N ILE A 65 2.88 22.25 -12.33
CA ILE A 65 3.38 23.02 -11.19
C ILE A 65 4.65 22.35 -10.67
N THR A 66 5.72 23.11 -10.39
CA THR A 66 6.98 22.55 -9.88
C THR A 66 7.55 23.38 -8.73
N VAL A 67 7.71 22.77 -7.55
CA VAL A 67 8.45 23.32 -6.42
C VAL A 67 9.95 23.07 -6.63
N THR A 68 10.78 24.08 -6.35
CA THR A 68 12.22 24.06 -6.69
C THR A 68 13.15 24.26 -5.51
N ASP A 69 12.60 24.62 -4.36
CA ASP A 69 13.32 24.76 -3.11
C ASP A 69 13.17 23.49 -2.24
N SER A 70 13.60 23.62 -0.99
CA SER A 70 13.68 22.53 -0.01
C SER A 70 12.89 22.85 1.25
N ALA A 71 12.03 23.87 1.17
CA ALA A 71 11.03 24.13 2.19
C ALA A 71 9.89 23.13 2.03
N GLY A 72 8.90 23.21 2.92
CA GLY A 72 7.67 22.45 2.76
C GLY A 72 6.60 23.37 2.20
N GLU A 73 5.97 22.95 1.12
CA GLU A 73 5.01 23.74 0.37
C GLU A 73 3.60 23.15 0.45
N THR A 74 2.59 23.97 0.13
CA THR A 74 1.25 23.47 -0.17
C THR A 74 0.90 23.84 -1.60
N VAL A 75 0.70 22.83 -2.45
CA VAL A 75 0.38 23.02 -3.86
C VAL A 75 -1.02 22.45 -4.12
N ARG A 76 -1.84 23.21 -4.83
CA ARG A 76 -3.18 22.78 -5.25
C ARG A 76 -3.30 22.93 -6.75
N GLY A 77 -3.63 21.83 -7.43
CA GLY A 77 -4.05 21.83 -8.82
C GLY A 77 -5.44 22.42 -9.00
N THR A 78 -6.07 22.06 -10.10
CA THR A 78 -7.27 22.66 -10.67
C THR A 78 -8.34 21.60 -10.93
N GLY A 79 -9.40 22.00 -11.62
CA GLY A 79 -10.38 21.04 -12.15
C GLY A 79 -10.00 20.51 -13.54
N ALA A 80 -8.70 20.40 -13.86
CA ALA A 80 -8.17 19.85 -15.11
C ALA A 80 -7.04 18.87 -14.76
N ALA A 81 -6.65 18.02 -15.72
CA ALA A 81 -5.53 17.11 -15.54
C ALA A 81 -4.20 17.86 -15.37
N ASP A 82 -3.61 17.75 -14.19
CA ASP A 82 -2.47 18.50 -13.71
C ASP A 82 -1.26 17.59 -13.42
N ARG A 83 -0.06 18.16 -13.58
CA ARG A 83 1.23 17.55 -13.23
C ARG A 83 1.86 18.36 -12.11
N ILE A 84 1.86 17.83 -10.90
CA ILE A 84 2.40 18.51 -9.73
C ILE A 84 3.71 17.84 -9.32
N ILE A 85 4.74 18.66 -9.09
CA ILE A 85 6.06 18.19 -8.69
C ILE A 85 6.48 18.96 -7.43
N GLY A 86 6.61 18.27 -6.31
CA GLY A 86 7.12 18.77 -5.03
C GLY A 86 8.61 19.11 -5.06
N GLY A 87 9.10 19.64 -3.94
CA GLY A 87 10.46 20.05 -3.64
C GLY A 87 11.26 18.94 -2.95
N ASP A 88 12.31 19.32 -2.23
CA ASP A 88 13.10 18.38 -1.41
C ASP A 88 12.70 18.42 0.09
N GLY A 89 11.68 19.20 0.45
CA GLY A 89 11.13 19.28 1.81
C GLY A 89 9.74 18.65 1.91
N PRO A 90 9.13 18.65 3.11
CA PRO A 90 7.85 17.98 3.33
C PRO A 90 6.68 18.79 2.75
N ASP A 91 6.10 18.28 1.67
CA ASP A 91 5.07 18.97 0.89
C ASP A 91 3.65 18.45 1.14
N SER A 92 2.65 19.30 0.87
CA SER A 92 1.25 18.92 0.74
C SER A 92 0.77 19.23 -0.68
N LEU A 93 0.55 18.19 -1.48
CA LEU A 93 0.27 18.29 -2.91
C LEU A 93 -1.13 17.74 -3.19
N LEU A 94 -2.02 18.56 -3.76
CA LEU A 94 -3.40 18.19 -4.04
C LEU A 94 -3.68 18.32 -5.54
N GLY A 95 -4.15 17.24 -6.16
CA GLY A 95 -4.45 17.13 -7.59
C GLY A 95 -5.62 18.00 -8.01
N GLY A 96 -6.77 17.78 -7.38
CA GLY A 96 -7.99 18.53 -7.68
C GLY A 96 -9.06 17.65 -8.29
N SER A 97 -9.38 17.88 -9.56
CA SER A 97 -10.32 17.01 -10.27
C SER A 97 -9.78 16.63 -11.63
N ASN A 98 -10.26 15.50 -12.15
CA ASN A 98 -9.71 14.77 -13.29
C ASN A 98 -8.35 14.12 -12.96
N ASN A 99 -7.77 13.49 -13.97
CA ASN A 99 -6.64 12.61 -13.81
C ASN A 99 -5.33 13.39 -13.69
N ASP A 100 -4.77 13.38 -12.51
CA ASP A 100 -3.58 14.13 -12.13
C ASP A 100 -2.35 13.22 -12.01
N THR A 101 -1.17 13.83 -12.07
CA THR A 101 0.09 13.15 -11.79
C THR A 101 0.89 13.95 -10.79
N ILE A 102 1.15 13.36 -9.62
CA ILE A 102 1.78 14.05 -8.49
C ILE A 102 3.08 13.34 -8.10
N TYR A 103 4.15 14.12 -7.91
CA TYR A 103 5.45 13.62 -7.43
C TYR A 103 5.84 14.37 -6.16
N GLY A 104 5.98 13.68 -5.02
CA GLY A 104 6.50 14.24 -3.77
C GLY A 104 7.98 14.63 -3.89
N LYS A 105 8.78 13.66 -4.38
CA LYS A 105 10.24 13.68 -4.54
C LYS A 105 10.98 13.28 -3.27
N ALA A 106 11.45 14.22 -2.48
CA ALA A 106 12.20 13.93 -1.27
C ALA A 106 11.56 14.74 -0.17
N GLY A 107 11.32 14.15 0.97
CA GLY A 107 10.54 14.84 1.98
C GLY A 107 9.82 13.86 2.86
N SER A 108 8.74 14.30 3.47
CA SER A 108 7.75 13.40 4.05
C SER A 108 6.46 14.03 3.65
N ASP A 109 5.99 13.61 2.48
CA ASP A 109 5.04 14.35 1.69
C ASP A 109 3.62 13.81 1.93
N THR A 110 2.63 14.66 1.71
CA THR A 110 1.22 14.29 1.72
C THR A 110 0.64 14.58 0.35
N LEU A 111 0.28 13.53 -0.37
CA LEU A 111 -0.25 13.60 -1.74
C LEU A 111 -1.73 13.20 -1.74
N LEU A 112 -2.59 14.02 -2.33
CA LEU A 112 -4.01 13.75 -2.51
C LEU A 112 -4.35 13.85 -4.00
N GLY A 113 -4.82 12.76 -4.63
CA GLY A 113 -5.35 12.78 -6.00
C GLY A 113 -6.71 13.49 -6.08
N GLU A 114 -7.56 13.23 -5.08
CA GLU A 114 -8.92 13.76 -4.90
C GLU A 114 -9.98 13.11 -5.81
N ALA A 115 -10.17 13.55 -7.05
CA ALA A 115 -11.21 12.98 -7.91
C ALA A 115 -10.71 12.81 -9.33
N GLY A 116 -10.63 11.59 -9.83
CA GLY A 116 -9.98 11.31 -11.10
C GLY A 116 -9.36 9.94 -11.06
N ASN A 117 -8.71 9.55 -12.15
CA ASN A 117 -7.82 8.40 -12.09
C ASN A 117 -6.39 8.94 -12.05
N ASP A 118 -5.83 8.98 -10.87
CA ASP A 118 -4.63 9.73 -10.52
C ASP A 118 -3.41 8.83 -10.43
N LEU A 119 -2.24 9.45 -10.60
CA LEU A 119 -0.95 8.78 -10.53
C LEU A 119 -0.04 9.49 -9.52
N LEU A 120 0.17 8.86 -8.37
CA LEU A 120 0.89 9.44 -7.23
C LEU A 120 2.22 8.72 -7.00
N PHE A 121 3.29 9.50 -6.83
CA PHE A 121 4.62 9.00 -6.47
C PHE A 121 5.15 9.73 -5.24
N GLY A 122 5.26 9.04 -4.09
CA GLY A 122 5.92 9.59 -2.89
C GLY A 122 7.40 9.82 -3.16
N ASN A 123 8.11 8.75 -3.53
CA ASN A 123 9.54 8.65 -3.87
C ASN A 123 10.47 8.49 -2.67
N GLN A 124 10.99 9.54 -2.04
CA GLN A 124 11.96 9.44 -0.94
C GLN A 124 11.39 10.03 0.34
N GLY A 125 11.42 9.21 1.39
CA GLY A 125 11.03 9.60 2.73
C GLY A 125 9.66 9.03 3.06
N ARG A 126 9.17 9.29 4.28
CA ARG A 126 7.93 8.68 4.75
C ARG A 126 6.73 9.48 4.27
N ASP A 127 6.08 8.96 3.24
CA ASP A 127 5.03 9.65 2.52
C ASP A 127 3.64 9.12 2.89
N LEU A 128 2.63 9.98 2.72
CA LEU A 128 1.22 9.69 2.93
C LEU A 128 0.46 9.99 1.65
N LEU A 129 -0.08 8.96 1.00
CA LEU A 129 -0.75 9.07 -0.29
C LEU A 129 -2.24 8.70 -0.15
N TYR A 130 -3.11 9.53 -0.71
CA TYR A 130 -4.54 9.29 -0.87
C TYR A 130 -4.90 9.38 -2.35
N GLY A 131 -5.43 8.29 -2.93
CA GLY A 131 -5.93 8.25 -4.30
C GLY A 131 -7.15 9.14 -4.45
N GLY A 132 -8.23 8.79 -3.77
CA GLY A 132 -9.46 9.56 -3.80
C GLY A 132 -10.59 8.80 -4.48
N ASN A 133 -11.36 9.48 -5.33
CA ASN A 133 -12.38 8.82 -6.13
C ASN A 133 -11.85 8.54 -7.53
N GLY A 134 -11.96 7.30 -7.98
CA GLY A 134 -11.58 6.84 -9.31
C GLY A 134 -10.55 5.75 -9.20
N ASN A 135 -10.04 5.29 -10.34
CA ASN A 135 -9.10 4.16 -10.35
C ASN A 135 -7.68 4.71 -10.37
N ASP A 136 -7.03 4.71 -9.22
CA ASP A 136 -5.78 5.38 -8.95
C ASP A 136 -4.59 4.43 -9.00
N THR A 137 -3.39 4.99 -9.15
CA THR A 137 -2.14 4.25 -9.05
C THR A 137 -1.18 4.98 -8.12
N LEU A 138 -0.82 4.33 -7.03
CA LEU A 138 0.01 4.90 -5.96
C LEU A 138 1.32 4.13 -5.84
N TYR A 139 2.43 4.87 -5.75
CA TYR A 139 3.75 4.34 -5.46
C TYR A 139 4.31 5.05 -4.21
N GLY A 140 4.52 4.31 -3.12
CA GLY A 140 5.14 4.81 -1.89
C GLY A 140 6.58 5.25 -2.16
N GLY A 141 7.47 4.29 -2.39
CA GLY A 141 8.81 4.58 -2.88
C GLY A 141 9.91 4.04 -1.99
N GLN A 142 10.48 4.88 -1.14
CA GLN A 142 11.58 4.55 -0.23
C GLN A 142 11.20 5.01 1.17
N GLU A 143 11.55 4.19 2.16
CA GLU A 143 11.15 4.39 3.55
C GLU A 143 9.71 3.98 3.78
N ALA A 144 9.25 4.03 5.02
CA ALA A 144 7.96 3.47 5.42
C ALA A 144 6.83 4.44 5.05
N ASP A 145 6.01 4.04 4.10
CA ASP A 145 4.93 4.83 3.51
C ASP A 145 3.54 4.35 3.96
N THR A 146 2.54 5.21 3.79
CA THR A 146 1.13 4.85 3.98
C THR A 146 0.30 5.27 2.77
N LEU A 147 -0.36 4.30 2.15
CA LEU A 147 -1.11 4.46 0.91
C LEU A 147 -2.57 4.09 1.13
N TYR A 148 -3.48 4.97 0.71
CA TYR A 148 -4.93 4.74 0.68
C TYR A 148 -5.41 4.89 -0.78
N GLY A 149 -5.96 3.83 -1.38
CA GLY A 149 -6.64 3.91 -2.69
C GLY A 149 -7.93 4.72 -2.58
N GLU A 150 -8.71 4.43 -1.53
CA GLU A 150 -10.02 4.99 -1.24
C GLU A 150 -11.14 4.38 -2.10
N ALA A 151 -11.64 5.04 -3.14
CA ALA A 151 -12.81 4.56 -3.87
C ALA A 151 -12.53 4.34 -5.35
N GLY A 152 -12.56 3.10 -5.81
CA GLY A 152 -12.31 2.71 -7.20
C GLY A 152 -11.56 1.40 -7.28
N ASP A 153 -11.25 0.93 -8.48
CA ASP A 153 -10.35 -0.23 -8.60
C ASP A 153 -8.91 0.28 -8.68
N ASP A 154 -8.17 0.21 -7.57
CA ASP A 154 -6.88 0.87 -7.37
C ASP A 154 -5.68 -0.06 -7.50
N LEU A 155 -4.51 0.54 -7.79
CA LEU A 155 -3.23 -0.16 -7.88
C LEU A 155 -2.18 0.49 -6.96
N LEU A 156 -1.84 -0.21 -5.88
CA LEU A 156 -0.93 0.29 -4.84
C LEU A 156 0.37 -0.50 -4.83
N PHE A 157 1.49 0.22 -4.74
CA PHE A 157 2.82 -0.34 -4.56
C PHE A 157 3.54 0.34 -3.38
N GLY A 158 3.86 -0.40 -2.31
CA GLY A 158 4.67 0.10 -1.20
C GLY A 158 6.14 0.32 -1.61
N ASN A 159 6.67 -0.66 -2.33
CA ASN A 159 8.02 -0.75 -2.88
C ASN A 159 9.09 -1.19 -1.87
N LEU A 160 9.59 -0.31 -1.00
CA LEU A 160 10.76 -0.56 -0.16
C LEU A 160 10.50 -0.10 1.26
N ALA A 161 10.91 -0.93 2.23
CA ALA A 161 10.69 -0.72 3.66
C ALA A 161 9.30 -1.19 4.08
N ASN A 162 8.90 -0.89 5.31
CA ASN A 162 7.71 -1.47 5.89
C ASN A 162 6.53 -0.54 5.64
N ASP A 163 5.66 -0.91 4.72
CA ASP A 163 4.60 -0.06 4.19
C ASP A 163 3.21 -0.49 4.66
N TRP A 164 2.30 0.48 4.70
CA TRP A 164 0.88 0.26 5.01
C TRP A 164 0.04 0.59 3.77
N LEU A 165 -0.64 -0.41 3.23
CA LEU A 165 -1.46 -0.28 2.01
C LEU A 165 -2.92 -0.61 2.33
N TYR A 166 -3.81 0.31 1.98
CA TYR A 166 -5.25 0.18 2.10
C TYR A 166 -5.89 0.38 0.73
N GLY A 167 -6.56 -0.64 0.19
CA GLY A 167 -7.29 -0.55 -1.08
C GLY A 167 -8.50 0.37 -0.94
N GLY A 168 -9.50 -0.09 -0.19
CA GLY A 168 -10.71 0.69 0.10
C GLY A 168 -11.94 0.04 -0.53
N ASP A 169 -12.76 0.83 -1.22
CA ASP A 169 -13.93 0.35 -1.95
C ASP A 169 -13.54 0.03 -3.40
N GLY A 170 -13.70 -1.21 -3.86
CA GLY A 170 -13.46 -1.60 -5.26
C GLY A 170 -12.60 -2.84 -5.37
N ASN A 171 -12.23 -3.27 -6.58
CA ASN A 171 -11.40 -4.48 -6.73
C ASN A 171 -9.94 -4.06 -6.88
N ASP A 172 -9.23 -4.05 -5.76
CA ASP A 172 -7.92 -3.44 -5.66
C ASP A 172 -6.79 -4.44 -5.92
N THR A 173 -5.63 -3.90 -6.27
CA THR A 173 -4.39 -4.66 -6.41
C THR A 173 -3.28 -4.03 -5.59
N LEU A 174 -2.81 -4.76 -4.57
CA LEU A 174 -1.82 -4.29 -3.60
C LEU A 174 -0.54 -5.12 -3.68
N PHE A 175 0.58 -4.44 -3.84
CA PHE A 175 1.93 -5.01 -3.78
C PHE A 175 2.73 -4.35 -2.65
N GLY A 176 3.06 -5.10 -1.60
CA GLY A 176 3.87 -4.61 -0.47
C GLY A 176 5.28 -4.24 -0.94
N GLY A 177 6.01 -5.25 -1.43
CA GLY A 177 7.29 -5.04 -2.09
C GLY A 177 8.42 -5.67 -1.28
N LYS A 178 9.26 -4.86 -0.63
CA LYS A 178 10.36 -5.37 0.19
C LYS A 178 10.21 -4.94 1.61
N ASN A 179 10.57 -5.87 2.50
CA ASN A 179 10.45 -5.77 3.95
C ASN A 179 9.04 -6.13 4.40
N ASP A 180 8.73 -5.92 5.68
CA ASP A 180 7.54 -6.48 6.29
C ASP A 180 6.40 -5.47 6.18
N ASP A 181 5.40 -5.79 5.35
CA ASP A 181 4.31 -4.89 4.97
C ASP A 181 2.96 -5.29 5.59
N ILE A 182 2.03 -4.34 5.63
CA ILE A 182 0.63 -4.58 5.99
C ILE A 182 -0.26 -4.16 4.83
N LEU A 183 -1.03 -5.12 4.31
CA LEU A 183 -1.95 -4.92 3.18
C LEU A 183 -3.38 -5.24 3.63
N TYR A 184 -4.29 -4.30 3.41
CA TYR A 184 -5.73 -4.43 3.61
C TYR A 184 -6.46 -4.14 2.30
N GLY A 185 -7.15 -5.14 1.74
CA GLY A 185 -7.94 -5.00 0.50
C GLY A 185 -9.11 -4.05 0.71
N GLY A 186 -10.06 -4.43 1.54
CA GLY A 186 -11.22 -3.61 1.88
C GLY A 186 -12.51 -4.25 1.39
N ASP A 187 -13.37 -3.47 0.75
CA ASP A 187 -14.62 -3.94 0.16
C ASP A 187 -14.38 -4.30 -1.31
N GLY A 188 -14.42 -5.58 -1.71
CA GLY A 188 -14.23 -5.87 -3.12
C GLY A 188 -13.86 -7.29 -3.50
N ASN A 189 -12.99 -7.45 -4.49
CA ASN A 189 -12.38 -8.74 -4.81
C ASN A 189 -10.92 -8.46 -5.10
N ASP A 190 -10.12 -8.48 -4.05
CA ASP A 190 -8.82 -7.85 -4.07
C ASP A 190 -7.71 -8.84 -4.39
N LEU A 191 -6.62 -8.33 -4.94
CA LEU A 191 -5.41 -9.09 -5.18
C LEU A 191 -4.28 -8.56 -4.30
N LEU A 192 -3.85 -9.35 -3.32
CA LEU A 192 -2.83 -8.95 -2.35
C LEU A 192 -1.56 -9.79 -2.55
N SER A 193 -0.41 -9.12 -2.71
CA SER A 193 0.92 -9.74 -2.74
C SER A 193 1.85 -8.97 -1.80
N GLY A 194 2.28 -9.60 -0.70
CA GLY A 194 3.33 -9.03 0.16
C GLY A 194 4.70 -8.94 -0.53
N ASP A 195 4.91 -9.75 -1.57
CA ASP A 195 6.20 -9.95 -2.23
C ASP A 195 7.27 -10.49 -1.28
N THR A 196 8.27 -9.68 -0.90
CA THR A 196 9.40 -10.12 -0.06
C THR A 196 9.33 -9.54 1.34
N GLY A 197 9.03 -10.38 2.33
CA GLY A 197 8.91 -9.88 3.69
C GLY A 197 8.34 -10.94 4.61
N ALA A 198 8.07 -10.56 5.84
CA ALA A 198 7.08 -11.22 6.68
C ALA A 198 5.80 -10.36 6.68
N ASP A 199 4.93 -10.57 5.69
CA ASP A 199 3.84 -9.64 5.42
C ASP A 199 2.55 -10.03 6.15
N THR A 200 1.72 -9.05 6.45
CA THR A 200 0.36 -9.26 6.97
C THR A 200 -0.65 -8.89 5.90
N LEU A 201 -1.46 -9.87 5.48
CA LEU A 201 -2.42 -9.74 4.39
C LEU A 201 -3.84 -9.96 4.92
N ILE A 202 -4.73 -9.04 4.58
CA ILE A 202 -6.11 -9.01 5.06
C ILE A 202 -6.98 -8.64 3.86
N GLY A 203 -7.83 -9.58 3.44
CA GLY A 203 -8.66 -9.40 2.24
C GLY A 203 -9.76 -8.37 2.48
N GLY A 204 -10.47 -8.52 3.59
CA GLY A 204 -11.67 -7.74 3.88
C GLY A 204 -12.94 -8.46 3.42
N GLU A 205 -13.88 -7.71 2.86
CA GLU A 205 -15.14 -8.24 2.36
C GLU A 205 -15.02 -8.63 0.89
N GLY A 206 -15.64 -9.76 0.54
CA GLY A 206 -15.76 -10.22 -0.83
C GLY A 206 -14.88 -11.43 -1.11
N ARG A 207 -14.36 -11.56 -2.34
CA ARG A 207 -13.54 -12.72 -2.72
C ARG A 207 -12.15 -12.29 -3.09
N ASP A 208 -11.22 -12.59 -2.21
CA ASP A 208 -9.87 -12.07 -2.33
C ASP A 208 -8.90 -13.14 -2.81
N SER A 209 -7.80 -12.67 -3.37
CA SER A 209 -6.75 -13.47 -3.98
C SER A 209 -5.42 -13.13 -3.31
N PHE A 210 -4.97 -14.01 -2.43
CA PHE A 210 -3.70 -13.87 -1.75
C PHE A 210 -2.60 -14.55 -2.56
N VAL A 211 -1.64 -13.77 -3.03
CA VAL A 211 -0.52 -14.25 -3.83
C VAL A 211 0.60 -14.74 -2.93
N VAL A 212 1.02 -15.98 -3.17
CA VAL A 212 2.21 -16.56 -2.55
C VAL A 212 3.21 -16.89 -3.63
N SER A 213 4.33 -16.19 -3.61
CA SER A 213 5.39 -16.32 -4.61
C SER A 213 6.62 -17.02 -4.06
N SER A 214 7.36 -17.72 -4.93
CA SER A 214 8.63 -18.30 -4.52
C SER A 214 9.71 -17.23 -4.48
N LEU A 215 10.07 -16.80 -3.28
CA LEU A 215 11.19 -15.89 -3.09
C LEU A 215 12.53 -16.57 -3.41
N SER A 216 13.34 -15.92 -4.26
CA SER A 216 14.69 -16.37 -4.56
C SER A 216 15.59 -16.16 -3.34
N GLY A 217 15.76 -17.18 -2.51
CA GLY A 217 16.64 -17.07 -1.33
C GLY A 217 16.36 -18.10 -0.25
N GLY A 218 15.13 -18.60 -0.20
CA GLY A 218 14.69 -19.52 0.82
C GLY A 218 14.26 -18.82 2.08
N VAL A 219 12.97 -18.94 2.34
CA VAL A 219 12.27 -18.27 3.42
C VAL A 219 12.43 -19.12 4.67
N ASN A 220 12.91 -18.49 5.74
CA ASN A 220 12.80 -19.05 7.07
C ASN A 220 11.32 -18.97 7.50
N ILE A 221 10.80 -19.88 8.31
CA ILE A 221 9.43 -19.78 8.86
C ILE A 221 9.17 -18.45 9.62
N ARG A 222 10.24 -17.70 9.92
CA ARG A 222 10.25 -16.38 10.56
C ARG A 222 9.97 -15.21 9.62
N GLU A 223 10.01 -15.46 8.31
CA GLU A 223 9.76 -14.51 7.22
C GLU A 223 8.50 -14.97 6.46
N ALA A 224 7.54 -15.55 7.18
CA ALA A 224 6.34 -16.12 6.60
C ALA A 224 5.24 -15.07 6.59
N ASP A 225 4.56 -14.94 5.46
CA ASP A 225 3.37 -14.11 5.37
C ASP A 225 2.25 -14.69 6.24
N VAL A 226 1.38 -13.81 6.71
CA VAL A 226 0.21 -14.13 7.53
C VAL A 226 -1.03 -13.63 6.81
N ILE A 227 -1.94 -14.53 6.45
CA ILE A 227 -3.29 -14.17 6.01
C ILE A 227 -4.24 -14.26 7.20
N MET A 228 -4.86 -13.15 7.56
CA MET A 228 -5.61 -13.05 8.82
C MET A 228 -7.07 -13.49 8.73
N ASP A 229 -7.75 -13.27 7.60
CA ASP A 229 -9.21 -13.38 7.47
C ASP A 229 -9.68 -14.34 6.37
N TYR A 230 -8.76 -15.18 5.87
CA TYR A 230 -9.04 -16.13 4.80
C TYR A 230 -10.30 -16.98 5.04
N THR A 231 -11.24 -16.94 4.09
CA THR A 231 -12.49 -17.69 4.10
C THR A 231 -12.60 -18.59 2.88
N ARG A 232 -12.54 -19.93 3.07
CA ARG A 232 -12.58 -20.92 1.97
C ARG A 232 -13.74 -20.79 0.97
N SER A 233 -14.90 -20.30 1.39
CA SER A 233 -16.05 -20.17 0.50
C SER A 233 -15.88 -19.07 -0.53
N ASP A 234 -15.07 -18.09 -0.18
CA ASP A 234 -14.97 -16.83 -0.90
C ASP A 234 -13.55 -16.72 -1.45
N ASP A 235 -12.52 -16.73 -0.60
CA ASP A 235 -11.14 -16.42 -0.93
C ASP A 235 -10.32 -17.52 -1.58
N GLN A 236 -9.21 -17.10 -2.19
CA GLN A 236 -8.29 -17.94 -2.94
C GLN A 236 -6.84 -17.66 -2.57
N ILE A 237 -6.03 -18.72 -2.52
CA ILE A 237 -4.58 -18.60 -2.42
C ILE A 237 -3.96 -18.95 -3.78
N LEU A 238 -3.26 -17.97 -4.37
CA LEU A 238 -2.65 -18.08 -5.69
C LEU A 238 -1.14 -18.36 -5.56
N LEU A 239 -0.69 -19.47 -6.13
CA LEU A 239 0.72 -19.86 -6.12
C LEU A 239 1.40 -19.42 -7.43
N THR A 240 2.45 -18.61 -7.33
CA THR A 240 3.22 -18.10 -8.48
C THR A 240 4.68 -18.56 -8.43
N GLY A 241 5.54 -18.09 -9.35
CA GLY A 241 6.99 -18.36 -9.28
C GLY A 241 7.37 -19.85 -9.41
N GLY A 242 6.55 -20.64 -10.10
CA GLY A 242 6.74 -22.08 -10.27
C GLY A 242 6.30 -22.93 -9.09
N LEU A 243 5.70 -22.33 -8.05
CA LEU A 243 5.04 -23.07 -6.98
C LEU A 243 3.85 -23.86 -7.53
N ARG A 244 3.61 -25.04 -6.97
CA ARG A 244 2.53 -25.94 -7.37
C ARG A 244 1.92 -26.53 -6.11
N SER A 245 0.60 -26.72 -6.10
CA SER A 245 -0.11 -27.27 -4.95
C SER A 245 0.31 -28.72 -4.61
N THR A 246 0.88 -29.45 -5.57
CA THR A 246 1.48 -30.77 -5.34
C THR A 246 2.74 -30.77 -4.48
N ASN A 247 3.34 -29.59 -4.26
CA ASN A 247 4.57 -29.43 -3.49
C ASN A 247 4.32 -28.77 -2.12
N LEU A 248 3.07 -28.74 -1.68
CA LEU A 248 2.64 -28.27 -0.37
C LEU A 248 2.93 -29.33 0.70
N GLU A 249 3.62 -28.92 1.76
CA GLU A 249 3.73 -29.68 3.01
C GLU A 249 2.94 -28.95 4.09
N PHE A 250 1.84 -29.56 4.53
CA PHE A 250 1.02 -29.05 5.61
C PHE A 250 1.63 -29.46 6.94
N VAL A 251 2.00 -28.47 7.76
CA VAL A 251 2.51 -28.71 9.10
C VAL A 251 1.43 -28.27 10.08
N SER A 252 0.52 -29.19 10.42
CA SER A 252 -0.47 -28.95 11.46
C SER A 252 0.20 -28.95 12.84
N GLY A 253 0.17 -27.83 13.55
CA GLY A 253 0.65 -27.75 14.93
C GLY A 253 0.61 -26.33 15.48
N THR A 254 -0.10 -26.16 16.60
CA THR A 254 -0.04 -24.98 17.47
C THR A 254 1.42 -24.65 17.83
N SER A 255 1.79 -23.37 17.75
CA SER A 255 3.06 -22.75 18.14
C SER A 255 4.22 -22.80 17.13
N VAL A 256 4.06 -22.06 16.03
CA VAL A 256 5.17 -21.15 15.67
C VAL A 256 5.13 -20.06 16.74
N GLY A 257 6.25 -19.78 17.42
CA GLY A 257 6.32 -18.86 18.56
C GLY A 257 6.04 -17.39 18.22
N LEU A 258 4.85 -17.11 17.71
CA LEU A 258 4.21 -15.81 17.64
C LEU A 258 3.61 -15.58 19.03
N GLU A 259 4.06 -14.55 19.74
CA GLU A 259 3.39 -14.14 20.98
C GLU A 259 2.09 -13.45 20.57
N GLY A 260 0.98 -14.17 20.70
CA GLY A 260 -0.33 -13.78 20.15
C GLY A 260 -0.92 -14.98 19.43
N GLU A 261 -1.58 -15.87 20.18
CA GLU A 261 -2.18 -17.08 19.64
C GLU A 261 -3.31 -16.71 18.68
N LEU A 262 -3.09 -16.87 17.37
CA LEU A 262 -4.19 -17.14 16.45
C LEU A 262 -4.68 -18.55 16.79
N GLU A 263 -5.68 -18.65 17.68
CA GLU A 263 -6.44 -19.88 17.85
C GLU A 263 -6.97 -20.29 16.46
N ASP A 264 -6.71 -21.54 16.02
CA ASP A 264 -7.10 -22.12 14.72
C ASP A 264 -6.32 -21.66 13.45
N SER A 265 -4.98 -21.55 13.52
CA SER A 265 -4.13 -21.27 12.35
C SER A 265 -3.44 -22.52 11.73
N THR A 266 -3.51 -22.65 10.40
CA THR A 266 -2.70 -23.61 9.63
C THR A 266 -1.40 -22.97 9.16
N VAL A 267 -0.27 -23.59 9.51
CA VAL A 267 1.03 -23.24 8.95
C VAL A 267 1.32 -24.14 7.75
N ILE A 268 1.48 -23.53 6.59
CA ILE A 268 1.82 -24.21 5.34
C ILE A 268 3.29 -23.96 5.03
N ARG A 269 4.02 -25.03 4.72
CA ARG A 269 5.37 -24.94 4.15
C ARG A 269 5.34 -25.42 2.71
N LEU A 270 5.63 -24.51 1.79
CA LEU A 270 5.74 -24.77 0.37
C LEU A 270 7.17 -25.17 0.03
N ARG A 271 7.35 -26.25 -0.72
CA ARG A 271 8.66 -26.61 -1.29
C ARG A 271 8.68 -26.27 -2.78
N GLN A 272 9.62 -25.45 -3.23
CA GLN A 272 9.80 -25.21 -4.67
C GLN A 272 10.45 -26.42 -5.38
N SER A 273 11.11 -27.32 -4.62
CA SER A 273 11.95 -28.40 -5.14
C SER A 273 11.90 -29.67 -4.27
N PHE A 274 12.12 -30.85 -4.88
CA PHE A 274 12.40 -32.10 -4.15
C PHE A 274 13.75 -32.08 -3.39
N ASP A 275 14.54 -31.02 -3.50
CA ASP A 275 15.75 -30.84 -2.70
C ASP A 275 15.37 -30.42 -1.27
N PRO A 276 15.59 -31.27 -0.26
CA PRO A 276 15.26 -30.97 1.14
C PRO A 276 16.10 -29.82 1.73
N ASN A 277 17.12 -29.33 1.02
CA ASN A 277 17.99 -28.22 1.45
C ASN A 277 17.68 -26.89 0.75
N ARG A 278 16.66 -26.83 -0.12
CA ARG A 278 16.25 -25.58 -0.78
C ARG A 278 15.08 -24.93 -0.05
N ALA A 279 15.18 -23.61 0.03
CA ALA A 279 14.13 -22.62 0.15
C ALA A 279 12.69 -23.15 0.34
N PHE A 280 12.17 -22.98 1.55
CA PHE A 280 10.73 -23.06 1.79
C PHE A 280 10.11 -21.70 1.53
N VAL A 281 8.84 -21.66 1.15
CA VAL A 281 7.99 -20.49 1.43
C VAL A 281 7.07 -20.93 2.55
N ALA A 282 6.86 -20.07 3.54
CA ALA A 282 5.95 -20.38 4.62
C ALA A 282 4.84 -19.34 4.61
N ILE A 283 3.63 -19.82 4.85
CA ILE A 283 2.47 -18.96 5.05
C ILE A 283 1.67 -19.47 6.25
N VAL A 284 1.20 -18.53 7.05
CA VAL A 284 0.28 -18.79 8.15
C VAL A 284 -1.09 -18.31 7.71
N VAL A 285 -2.08 -19.19 7.79
CA VAL A 285 -3.46 -18.84 7.47
C VAL A 285 -4.31 -19.08 8.70
N GLY A 286 -5.10 -18.09 9.09
CA GLY A 286 -5.99 -18.11 10.27
C GLY A 286 -7.15 -19.13 10.21
N VAL A 287 -7.04 -20.20 9.41
CA VAL A 287 -8.01 -21.30 9.39
C VAL A 287 -7.34 -22.67 9.45
N ASP A 288 -8.00 -23.62 10.11
CA ASP A 288 -7.56 -25.01 10.22
C ASP A 288 -7.99 -25.90 9.05
N ASN A 289 -7.26 -27.00 8.81
CA ASN A 289 -7.56 -28.08 7.85
C ASN A 289 -7.42 -27.71 6.37
N LEU A 290 -6.55 -26.77 6.01
CA LEU A 290 -6.29 -26.49 4.59
C LEU A 290 -5.71 -27.72 3.88
N THR A 291 -6.04 -27.86 2.61
CA THR A 291 -5.60 -28.95 1.73
C THR A 291 -5.06 -28.36 0.44
N SER A 292 -4.39 -29.18 -0.38
CA SER A 292 -3.86 -28.72 -1.66
C SER A 292 -4.93 -28.25 -2.66
N ALA A 293 -6.22 -28.53 -2.41
CA ALA A 293 -7.33 -28.04 -3.22
C ALA A 293 -7.65 -26.55 -2.98
N ASP A 294 -7.23 -26.00 -1.84
CA ASP A 294 -7.45 -24.59 -1.48
C ASP A 294 -6.44 -23.64 -2.17
N PHE A 295 -5.53 -24.18 -3.00
CA PHE A 295 -4.45 -23.45 -3.65
C PHE A 295 -4.52 -23.61 -5.16
N THR A 296 -4.45 -22.49 -5.87
CA THR A 296 -4.44 -22.45 -7.34
C THR A 296 -3.08 -22.00 -7.84
N ALA A 297 -2.40 -22.84 -8.62
CA ALA A 297 -1.15 -22.44 -9.26
C ALA A 297 -1.43 -21.69 -10.57
N ILE A 298 -0.80 -20.53 -10.73
CA ILE A 298 -0.86 -19.72 -11.94
C ILE A 298 0.56 -19.46 -12.47
N ASP A 299 0.67 -19.15 -13.76
CA ASP A 299 1.98 -18.90 -14.38
C ASP A 299 2.46 -17.46 -14.14
N GLN A 300 1.56 -16.48 -14.25
CA GLN A 300 1.81 -15.07 -13.96
C GLN A 300 0.53 -14.40 -13.45
N ILE A 301 0.70 -13.34 -12.66
CA ILE A 301 -0.37 -12.40 -12.31
C ILE A 301 -0.72 -11.61 -13.58
N THR A 302 -2.02 -11.42 -13.84
CA THR A 302 -2.50 -10.54 -14.91
C THR A 302 -3.19 -9.36 -14.24
N ILE A 303 -2.61 -8.17 -14.41
CA ILE A 303 -3.16 -6.88 -13.99
C ILE A 303 -3.87 -6.26 -15.20
#